data_AF-X1PUP5-F1
#
_entry.id   AF-X1PUP5-F1
#
_cell.length_a   1.000
_cell.length_b   1.000
_cell.length_c   1.000
_cell.angle_alpha   90.00
_cell.angle_beta   90.00
_cell.angle_gamma   90.00
#
_symmetry.space_group_name_H-M   'P 1'
#
loop_
_entity.id
_entity.type
_entity.pdbx_description
1 polymer ?
#
loop_
_entity_poly.entity_id
_entity_poly.type
_entity_poly.pdbx_seq_one_letter_code
_entity_poly.pdbx_strand_id
1 'polypeptide(L)'
;IYENLNKEEIVSLEENKLRLRGVLIDILPQRLYPFGNTASHVLGYLGQIDISRITKLRPYGYKLRDLMGYGGIEEYYDLVLRGEKGGVQIEVDNRGERVRTVGYKPPKAGKDIQITIDIRIQEIIDESMQHNRGVVVIMDPYTGEIIALSSHPNYDPNDFIEGDEEAINNLLRDKDSPLFNRAISGQYPPGSVFKIVTAVSALGKNYSLINKSFFCNGKIQIGERDYNCWSVHREETLRDAIVHSCNVYLYNLGLLIGPEIINKY
;
A
#
# COMPACT_ATOMS: atom_id res chain seq x y z
N ILE A 1 -1.49 12.78 31.02
CA ILE A 1 -2.23 13.21 29.82
C ILE A 1 -3.29 12.17 29.62
N TYR A 2 -4.56 12.58 29.63
CA TYR A 2 -5.69 11.70 29.32
C TYR A 2 -6.15 12.08 27.92
N GLU A 3 -6.42 11.09 27.09
CA GLU A 3 -6.75 11.26 25.66
C GLU A 3 -8.13 10.64 25.39
N ASN A 4 -8.78 11.01 24.28
CA ASN A 4 -10.07 10.46 23.84
C ASN A 4 -11.25 10.61 24.84
N LEU A 5 -11.29 11.75 25.55
CA LEU A 5 -12.40 12.08 26.46
C LEU A 5 -13.72 12.22 25.69
N ASN A 6 -14.78 11.64 26.23
CA ASN A 6 -16.12 11.81 25.67
C ASN A 6 -16.71 13.19 26.03
N LYS A 7 -17.82 13.56 25.38
CA LYS A 7 -18.44 14.88 25.56
C LYS A 7 -18.89 15.14 27.00
N GLU A 8 -19.38 14.13 27.71
CA GLU A 8 -19.86 14.25 29.09
C GLU A 8 -18.70 14.49 30.06
N GLU A 9 -17.58 13.79 29.86
CA GLU A 9 -16.35 13.98 30.62
C GLU A 9 -15.76 15.38 30.39
N ILE A 10 -15.72 15.85 29.14
CA ILE A 10 -15.25 17.20 28.80
C ILE A 10 -16.10 18.26 29.50
N VAL A 11 -17.43 18.12 29.47
CA VAL A 11 -18.35 19.05 30.13
C VAL A 11 -18.13 19.05 31.64
N SER A 12 -18.03 17.87 32.27
CA SER A 12 -17.79 17.73 33.71
C SER A 12 -16.46 18.37 34.15
N LEU A 13 -15.40 18.21 33.35
CA LEU A 13 -14.09 18.82 33.62
C LEU A 13 -14.13 20.35 33.46
N GLU A 14 -14.80 20.86 32.42
CA GLU A 14 -14.96 22.31 32.21
C GLU A 14 -15.80 22.97 33.33
N GLU A 15 -16.86 22.33 33.81
CA GLU A 15 -17.65 22.83 34.95
C GLU A 15 -16.83 22.93 36.24
N ASN A 16 -15.88 22.02 36.45
CA ASN A 16 -15.03 21.97 37.64
C ASN A 16 -13.68 22.70 37.49
N LYS A 17 -13.47 23.42 36.39
CA LYS A 17 -12.19 24.09 36.06
C LYS A 17 -11.64 25.00 37.15
N LEU A 18 -12.52 25.68 37.91
CA LEU A 18 -12.12 26.53 39.04
C LEU A 18 -11.55 25.74 40.23
N ARG A 19 -11.99 24.49 40.40
CA ARG A 19 -11.50 23.56 41.43
C ARG A 19 -10.29 22.76 40.95
N LEU A 20 -10.23 22.47 39.66
CA LEU A 20 -9.17 21.70 39.01
C LEU A 20 -8.05 22.63 38.49
N ARG A 21 -7.36 23.31 39.40
CA ARG A 21 -6.20 24.15 39.05
C ARG A 21 -5.09 23.31 38.42
N GLY A 22 -4.51 23.80 37.34
CA GLY A 22 -3.48 23.09 36.56
C GLY A 22 -4.00 22.05 35.54
N VAL A 23 -5.32 21.82 35.44
CA VAL A 23 -5.89 20.96 34.39
C VAL A 23 -6.16 21.79 33.13
N LEU A 24 -5.63 21.33 32.00
CA LEU A 24 -5.82 21.93 30.68
C LEU A 24 -6.53 20.92 29.77
N ILE A 25 -7.53 21.41 29.04
CA ILE A 25 -8.25 20.64 28.02
C ILE A 25 -7.90 21.28 26.69
N ASP A 26 -7.32 20.47 25.80
CA ASP A 26 -6.99 20.87 24.44
C ASP A 26 -7.74 19.94 23.47
N ILE A 27 -8.37 20.52 22.45
CA ILE A 27 -9.05 19.76 21.38
C ILE A 27 -8.06 19.62 20.23
N LEU A 28 -7.74 18.37 19.87
CA LEU A 28 -6.83 18.05 18.78
C LEU A 28 -7.57 17.27 17.70
N PRO A 29 -7.30 17.54 16.40
CA PRO A 29 -7.83 16.71 15.33
C PRO A 29 -7.17 15.33 15.37
N GLN A 30 -7.97 14.29 15.18
CA GLN A 30 -7.53 12.91 15.06
C GLN A 30 -7.83 12.39 13.65
N ARG A 31 -6.95 11.55 13.11
CA ARG A 31 -7.15 10.93 11.81
C ARG A 31 -8.25 9.86 11.92
N LEU A 32 -9.07 9.75 10.89
CA LEU A 32 -10.14 8.76 10.80
C LEU A 32 -10.13 8.14 9.40
N TYR A 33 -10.24 6.82 9.34
CA TYR A 33 -10.40 6.04 8.11
C TYR A 33 -11.84 5.52 8.06
N PRO A 34 -12.77 6.23 7.40
CA PRO A 34 -14.21 5.95 7.50
C PRO A 34 -14.64 4.62 6.86
N PHE A 35 -13.80 4.02 6.01
CA PHE A 35 -14.06 2.74 5.35
C PHE A 35 -13.33 1.56 6.03
N GLY A 36 -12.83 1.76 7.26
CA GLY A 36 -12.15 0.74 8.06
C GLY A 36 -10.99 0.10 7.31
N ASN A 37 -11.06 -1.22 7.14
CA ASN A 37 -10.02 -2.01 6.47
C ASN A 37 -9.96 -1.86 4.94
N THR A 38 -10.94 -1.23 4.31
CA THR A 38 -10.97 -1.02 2.86
C THR A 38 -9.84 -0.10 2.41
N ALA A 39 -9.12 -0.48 1.34
CA ALA A 39 -7.98 0.27 0.81
C ALA A 39 -6.83 0.53 1.82
N SER A 40 -6.72 -0.26 2.90
CA SER A 40 -5.71 -0.01 3.96
C SER A 40 -4.27 0.06 3.43
N HIS A 41 -3.89 -0.79 2.48
CA HIS A 41 -2.54 -0.74 1.86
C HIS A 41 -2.34 0.39 0.87
N VAL A 42 -3.42 0.93 0.30
CA VAL A 42 -3.36 2.10 -0.58
C VAL A 42 -3.17 3.35 0.26
N LEU A 43 -3.99 3.52 1.30
CA LEU A 43 -3.93 4.68 2.17
C LEU A 43 -2.69 4.65 3.07
N GLY A 44 -2.39 3.50 3.66
CA GLY A 44 -1.48 3.41 4.81
C GLY A 44 -2.18 3.84 6.09
N TYR A 45 -1.39 4.11 7.13
CA TYR A 45 -1.88 4.58 8.41
C TYR A 45 -0.95 5.66 8.99
N LEU A 46 -1.42 6.43 9.96
CA LEU A 46 -0.53 7.29 10.74
C LEU A 46 -0.09 6.55 12.00
N GLY A 47 1.16 6.75 12.38
CA GLY A 47 1.70 6.24 13.65
C GLY A 47 2.68 7.23 14.24
N GLN A 48 3.03 7.05 15.52
CA GLN A 48 4.07 7.87 16.13
C GLN A 48 5.41 7.62 15.43
N ILE A 49 6.16 8.70 15.17
CA ILE A 49 7.47 8.61 14.56
C ILE A 49 8.44 7.83 15.45
N ASP A 50 9.08 6.82 14.88
CA ASP A 50 10.07 6.03 15.61
C ASP A 50 11.40 6.78 15.81
N ILE A 51 12.20 6.31 16.78
CA ILE A 51 13.49 6.92 17.15
C ILE A 51 14.50 6.84 15.99
N SER A 52 14.41 5.84 15.12
CA SER A 52 15.33 5.71 13.99
C SER A 52 15.03 6.73 12.90
N ARG A 53 13.75 6.99 12.60
CA ARG A 53 13.27 7.95 11.61
C ARG A 53 13.52 9.38 12.06
N ILE A 54 13.27 9.72 13.33
CA ILE A 54 13.44 11.09 13.84
C ILE A 54 14.89 11.59 13.69
N THR A 55 15.90 10.72 13.78
CA THR A 55 17.30 11.13 13.60
C THR A 55 17.55 11.69 12.19
N LYS A 56 16.88 11.13 11.17
CA LYS A 56 16.97 11.55 9.77
C LYS A 56 16.01 12.67 9.43
N LEU A 57 14.85 12.71 10.10
CA LEU A 57 13.74 13.61 9.76
C LEU A 57 13.69 14.90 10.57
N ARG A 58 14.47 15.03 11.66
CA ARG A 58 14.61 16.30 12.42
C ARG A 58 14.89 17.52 11.55
N PRO A 59 15.81 17.49 10.55
CA PRO A 59 16.06 18.63 9.66
C PRO A 59 14.83 19.07 8.85
N TYR A 60 13.87 18.17 8.64
CA TYR A 60 12.62 18.41 7.92
C TYR A 60 11.48 18.85 8.86
N GLY A 61 11.80 19.24 10.10
CA GLY A 61 10.84 19.82 11.04
C GLY A 61 10.00 18.80 11.82
N TYR A 62 10.36 17.51 11.78
CA TYR A 62 9.72 16.49 12.61
C TYR A 62 10.22 16.59 14.06
N LYS A 63 9.30 16.38 15.01
CA LYS A 63 9.57 16.32 16.44
C LYS A 63 9.27 14.94 16.98
N LEU A 64 9.81 14.65 18.17
CA LEU A 64 9.48 13.43 18.90
C LEU A 64 7.97 13.37 19.14
N ARG A 65 7.36 12.18 18.98
CA ARG A 65 5.90 11.94 19.10
C ARG A 65 5.04 12.59 18.02
N ASP A 66 5.64 13.15 16.96
CA ASP A 66 4.85 13.52 15.79
C ASP A 66 4.22 12.26 15.18
N LEU A 67 2.98 12.39 14.72
CA LEU A 67 2.37 11.40 13.84
C LEU A 67 2.98 11.54 12.44
N MET A 68 3.24 10.40 11.81
CA MET A 68 3.79 10.27 10.47
C MET A 68 3.07 9.13 9.74
N GLY A 69 2.92 9.25 8.43
CA GLY A 69 2.45 8.17 7.58
C GLY A 69 3.39 6.96 7.55
N TYR A 70 2.79 5.77 7.60
CA TYR A 70 3.41 4.47 7.41
C TYR A 70 2.67 3.73 6.31
N GLY A 71 3.38 3.40 5.23
CA GLY A 71 2.81 2.84 4.02
C GLY A 71 1.92 3.80 3.23
N GLY A 72 1.60 3.37 2.01
CA GLY A 72 0.59 4.00 1.17
C GLY A 72 0.78 5.49 0.89
N ILE A 73 -0.34 6.16 0.65
CA ILE A 73 -0.44 7.59 0.38
C ILE A 73 -0.02 8.43 1.58
N GLU A 74 -0.34 8.00 2.80
CA GLU A 74 0.04 8.70 4.04
C GLU A 74 1.55 8.86 4.14
N GLU A 75 2.34 7.79 3.90
CA GLU A 75 3.80 7.87 3.95
C GLU A 75 4.37 8.61 2.75
N TYR A 76 3.89 8.30 1.54
CA TYR A 76 4.44 8.89 0.32
C TYR A 76 4.23 10.41 0.25
N TYR A 77 3.06 10.89 0.70
CA TYR A 77 2.69 12.31 0.66
C TYR A 77 2.69 12.99 2.04
N ASP A 78 3.34 12.41 3.05
CA ASP A 78 3.36 12.94 4.43
C ASP A 78 3.75 14.44 4.48
N LEU A 79 4.77 14.84 3.71
CA LEU A 79 5.24 16.24 3.63
C LEU A 79 4.17 17.19 3.07
N VAL A 80 3.29 16.71 2.21
CA VAL A 80 2.20 17.50 1.60
C VAL A 80 0.99 17.54 2.53
N LEU A 81 0.69 16.42 3.18
CA LEU A 81 -0.49 16.23 4.04
C LEU A 81 -0.34 16.86 5.44
N ARG A 82 0.87 16.88 6.01
CA ARG A 82 1.08 17.28 7.42
C ARG A 82 0.94 18.79 7.69
N GLY A 83 1.10 19.62 6.68
CA GLY A 83 1.08 21.08 6.81
C GLY A 83 2.20 21.63 7.71
N GLU A 84 1.96 22.80 8.31
CA GLU A 84 2.89 23.44 9.23
C GLU A 84 2.27 23.61 10.62
N LYS A 85 2.99 23.14 11.65
CA LYS A 85 2.58 23.34 13.04
C LYS A 85 2.59 24.83 13.41
N GLY A 86 1.50 25.27 14.01
CA GLY A 86 1.38 26.55 14.69
C GLY A 86 2.03 26.52 16.08
N GLY A 87 1.74 27.53 16.89
CA GLY A 87 2.17 27.58 18.28
C GLY A 87 1.57 28.75 19.03
N VAL A 88 1.42 28.57 20.34
CA VAL A 88 0.98 29.61 21.27
C VAL A 88 2.11 29.86 22.26
N GLN A 89 2.51 31.12 22.44
CA GLN A 89 3.43 31.54 23.47
C GLN A 89 2.61 32.08 24.64
N ILE A 90 2.77 31.46 25.81
CA ILE A 90 1.97 31.75 27.00
C ILE A 90 2.92 32.18 28.12
N GLU A 91 2.60 33.30 28.77
CA GLU A 91 3.26 33.74 29.99
C GLU A 91 2.67 32.97 31.17
N VAL A 92 3.54 32.37 31.98
CA VAL A 92 3.17 31.62 33.18
C VAL A 92 3.76 32.28 34.42
N ASP A 93 3.06 32.18 35.55
CA ASP A 93 3.57 32.68 36.84
C ASP A 93 4.56 31.69 37.49
N ASN A 94 5.04 32.02 38.70
CA ASN A 94 5.97 31.18 39.46
C ASN A 94 5.37 29.83 39.92
N ARG A 95 4.07 29.61 39.73
CA ARG A 95 3.35 28.38 40.02
C ARG A 95 2.98 27.60 38.75
N GLY A 96 3.32 28.12 37.57
CA GLY A 96 3.03 27.50 36.27
C GLY A 96 1.63 27.79 35.74
N GLU A 97 0.88 28.70 36.37
CA GLU A 97 -0.47 29.06 35.93
C GLU A 97 -0.42 30.02 34.74
N ARG A 98 -1.30 29.82 33.76
CA ARG A 98 -1.36 30.67 32.56
C ARG A 98 -1.84 32.08 32.93
N VAL A 99 -0.98 33.08 32.72
CA VAL A 99 -1.30 34.50 32.95
C VAL A 99 -1.94 35.12 31.71
N ARG A 100 -1.27 35.03 30.55
CA ARG A 100 -1.79 35.53 29.27
C ARG A 100 -1.08 34.91 28.07
N THR A 101 -1.72 34.98 26.91
CA THR A 101 -1.10 34.66 25.63
C THR A 101 -0.31 35.85 25.11
N VAL A 102 0.98 35.65 24.84
CA VAL A 102 1.93 36.68 24.37
C VAL A 102 2.07 36.64 22.85
N GLY A 103 1.95 35.46 22.25
CA GLY A 103 2.11 35.27 20.81
C GLY A 103 1.29 34.10 20.31
N TYR A 104 0.76 34.24 19.10
CA TYR A 104 0.00 33.19 18.43
C TYR A 104 0.48 33.08 16.99
N LYS A 105 0.97 31.89 16.64
CA LYS A 105 1.24 31.50 15.26
C LYS A 105 0.17 30.49 14.85
N PRO A 106 -0.77 30.84 13.94
CA PRO A 106 -1.74 29.88 13.48
C PRO A 106 -1.06 28.71 12.76
N PRO A 107 -1.57 27.47 12.90
CA PRO A 107 -1.13 26.37 12.06
C PRO A 107 -1.56 26.59 10.62
N LYS A 108 -0.84 25.98 9.68
CA LYS A 108 -1.28 25.90 8.28
C LYS A 108 -1.68 24.45 8.00
N ALA A 109 -2.90 24.25 7.51
CA ALA A 109 -3.34 22.94 7.07
C ALA A 109 -2.43 22.41 5.95
N GLY A 110 -2.28 21.09 5.89
CA GLY A 110 -1.70 20.44 4.73
C GLY A 110 -2.60 20.61 3.50
N LYS A 111 -2.14 20.09 2.37
CA LYS A 111 -2.92 20.12 1.14
C LYS A 111 -3.73 18.84 1.03
N ASP A 112 -4.95 18.99 0.53
CA ASP A 112 -5.78 17.86 0.15
C ASP A 112 -5.19 17.14 -1.06
N ILE A 113 -5.39 15.84 -1.10
CA ILE A 113 -4.97 14.98 -2.20
C ILE A 113 -6.19 14.26 -2.72
N GLN A 114 -6.38 14.31 -4.04
CA GLN A 114 -7.36 13.50 -4.73
C GLN A 114 -6.60 12.34 -5.39
N ILE A 115 -7.04 11.12 -5.11
CA ILE A 115 -6.50 9.90 -5.70
C ILE A 115 -7.49 9.32 -6.73
N THR A 116 -7.00 8.41 -7.56
CA THR A 116 -7.74 7.79 -8.67
C THR A 116 -8.64 6.63 -8.24
N ILE A 117 -8.58 6.25 -6.96
CA ILE A 117 -9.29 5.10 -6.42
C ILE A 117 -10.79 5.37 -6.37
N ASP A 118 -11.57 4.50 -7.01
CA ASP A 118 -13.03 4.48 -6.84
C ASP A 118 -13.36 3.59 -5.63
N ILE A 119 -13.82 4.23 -4.56
CA ILE A 119 -14.11 3.53 -3.30
C ILE A 119 -15.14 2.41 -3.47
N ARG A 120 -16.11 2.56 -4.37
CA ARG A 120 -17.16 1.56 -4.59
C ARG A 120 -16.59 0.29 -5.22
N ILE A 121 -15.66 0.47 -6.16
CA ILE A 121 -14.94 -0.65 -6.79
C ILE A 121 -13.99 -1.29 -5.77
N GLN A 122 -13.31 -0.48 -4.96
CA GLN A 122 -12.42 -0.95 -3.91
C GLN A 122 -13.14 -1.83 -2.89
N GLU A 123 -14.31 -1.41 -2.39
CA GLU A 123 -15.14 -2.20 -1.46
C GLU A 123 -15.51 -3.55 -2.08
N ILE A 124 -15.98 -3.55 -3.33
CA ILE A 124 -16.35 -4.79 -4.04
C ILE A 124 -15.17 -5.75 -4.13
N ILE A 125 -13.95 -5.28 -4.46
CA ILE A 125 -12.79 -6.17 -4.57
C ILE A 125 -12.32 -6.66 -3.21
N ASP A 126 -12.29 -5.82 -2.18
CA ASP A 126 -11.86 -6.20 -0.84
C ASP A 126 -12.83 -7.25 -0.25
N GLU A 127 -14.14 -7.07 -0.43
CA GLU A 127 -15.16 -8.06 -0.04
C GLU A 127 -15.03 -9.36 -0.84
N SER A 128 -14.76 -9.27 -2.16
CA SER A 128 -14.62 -10.45 -3.03
C SER A 128 -13.41 -11.30 -2.70
N MET A 129 -12.38 -10.74 -2.06
CA MET A 129 -11.19 -11.47 -1.64
C MET A 129 -11.46 -12.42 -0.47
N GLN A 130 -12.48 -12.17 0.36
CA GLN A 130 -12.90 -13.02 1.49
C GLN A 130 -11.73 -13.48 2.37
N HIS A 131 -11.36 -14.76 2.33
CA HIS A 131 -10.23 -15.34 3.08
C HIS A 131 -9.03 -15.65 2.19
N ASN A 132 -9.07 -15.25 0.92
CA ASN A 132 -8.00 -15.51 -0.03
C ASN A 132 -6.85 -14.55 0.21
N ARG A 133 -5.63 -15.07 0.13
CA ARG A 133 -4.42 -14.24 0.14
C ARG A 133 -4.04 -13.93 -1.29
N GLY A 134 -3.90 -12.66 -1.62
CA GLY A 134 -3.61 -12.30 -3.00
C GLY A 134 -3.69 -10.80 -3.24
N VAL A 135 -3.70 -10.45 -4.52
CA VAL A 135 -3.68 -9.08 -5.01
C VAL A 135 -4.68 -8.95 -6.15
N VAL A 136 -5.41 -7.84 -6.15
CA VAL A 136 -6.18 -7.40 -7.30
C VAL A 136 -5.78 -5.96 -7.61
N VAL A 137 -5.41 -5.69 -8.86
CA VAL A 137 -5.14 -4.34 -9.35
C VAL A 137 -6.04 -4.07 -10.54
N ILE A 138 -6.82 -2.99 -10.48
CA ILE A 138 -7.63 -2.50 -11.59
C ILE A 138 -7.02 -1.18 -12.03
N MET A 139 -6.66 -1.10 -13.31
CA MET A 139 -5.96 0.03 -13.89
C MET A 139 -6.62 0.42 -15.20
N ASP A 140 -6.75 1.72 -15.44
CA ASP A 140 -7.05 2.23 -16.77
C ASP A 140 -5.80 2.04 -17.67
N PRO A 141 -5.87 1.25 -18.75
CA PRO A 141 -4.71 0.94 -19.57
C PRO A 141 -4.23 2.11 -20.43
N TYR A 142 -5.05 3.16 -20.62
CA TYR A 142 -4.72 4.33 -21.42
C TYR A 142 -4.10 5.44 -20.58
N THR A 143 -4.54 5.62 -19.33
CA THR A 143 -4.02 6.66 -18.43
C THR A 143 -2.99 6.13 -17.43
N GLY A 144 -3.02 4.83 -17.14
CA GLY A 144 -2.24 4.20 -16.07
C GLY A 144 -2.79 4.47 -14.67
N GLU A 145 -3.97 5.10 -14.57
CA GLU A 145 -4.62 5.38 -13.28
C GLU A 145 -5.03 4.08 -12.60
N ILE A 146 -4.71 3.98 -11.31
CA ILE A 146 -5.13 2.85 -10.48
C ILE A 146 -6.53 3.14 -9.95
N ILE A 147 -7.51 2.39 -10.43
CA ILE A 147 -8.93 2.53 -10.06
C ILE A 147 -9.20 1.80 -8.73
N ALA A 148 -8.53 0.67 -8.51
CA ALA A 148 -8.60 -0.05 -7.25
C ALA A 148 -7.35 -0.94 -7.07
N LEU A 149 -6.90 -1.10 -5.83
CA LEU A 149 -5.77 -1.94 -5.47
C LEU A 149 -6.05 -2.60 -4.14
N SER A 150 -6.24 -3.92 -4.17
CA SER A 150 -6.42 -4.75 -2.99
C SER A 150 -5.20 -5.62 -2.77
N SER A 151 -4.74 -5.68 -1.52
CA SER A 151 -3.75 -6.64 -1.03
C SER A 151 -4.36 -7.33 0.18
N HIS A 152 -4.58 -8.64 0.09
CA HIS A 152 -5.30 -9.38 1.13
C HIS A 152 -4.40 -10.42 1.82
N PRO A 153 -4.49 -10.61 3.15
CA PRO A 153 -5.39 -9.93 4.10
C PRO A 153 -5.06 -8.45 4.31
N ASN A 154 -6.12 -7.66 4.54
CA ASN A 154 -6.04 -6.24 4.92
C ASN A 154 -6.12 -6.07 6.45
N TYR A 155 -6.18 -4.83 6.92
CA TYR A 155 -6.18 -4.45 8.34
C TYR A 155 -6.89 -3.12 8.50
N ASP A 156 -7.43 -2.81 9.68
CA ASP A 156 -8.03 -1.51 9.94
C ASP A 156 -6.94 -0.48 10.32
N PRO A 157 -6.73 0.59 9.54
CA PRO A 157 -5.77 1.64 9.88
C PRO A 157 -6.13 2.41 11.17
N ASN A 158 -7.40 2.39 11.60
CA ASN A 158 -7.84 3.07 12.83
C ASN A 158 -7.22 2.44 14.07
N ASP A 159 -6.90 1.14 14.07
CA ASP A 159 -6.24 0.45 15.19
C ASP A 159 -4.91 1.14 15.59
N PHE A 160 -4.18 1.69 14.61
CA PHE A 160 -2.93 2.42 14.82
C PHE A 160 -3.14 3.84 15.35
N ILE A 161 -4.28 4.45 15.06
CA ILE A 161 -4.64 5.79 15.53
C ILE A 161 -5.13 5.73 16.98
N GLU A 162 -5.93 4.71 17.30
CA GLU A 162 -6.44 4.47 18.64
C GLU A 162 -5.36 3.92 19.58
N GLY A 163 -4.31 3.30 19.01
CA GLY A 163 -3.24 2.68 19.78
C GLY A 163 -3.70 1.38 20.44
N ASP A 164 -4.57 0.62 19.77
CA ASP A 164 -5.00 -0.70 20.24
C ASP A 164 -3.82 -1.68 20.16
N GLU A 165 -3.10 -1.80 21.28
CA GLU A 165 -1.93 -2.67 21.37
C GLU A 165 -2.28 -4.13 21.09
N GLU A 166 -3.48 -4.60 21.45
CA GLU A 166 -3.87 -5.99 21.22
C GLU A 166 -4.09 -6.25 19.73
N ALA A 167 -4.87 -5.39 19.06
CA ALA A 167 -5.10 -5.46 17.63
C ALA A 167 -3.79 -5.37 16.83
N ILE A 168 -2.94 -4.38 17.15
CA ILE A 168 -1.64 -4.20 16.49
C ILE A 168 -0.74 -5.43 16.71
N ASN A 169 -0.67 -5.97 17.93
CA ASN A 169 0.13 -7.17 18.21
C ASN A 169 -0.39 -8.40 17.46
N ASN A 170 -1.70 -8.53 17.28
CA ASN A 170 -2.31 -9.59 16.49
C ASN A 170 -1.90 -9.47 15.01
N LEU A 171 -1.99 -8.26 14.44
CA LEU A 171 -1.55 -8.00 13.05
C LEU A 171 -0.07 -8.32 12.82
N LEU A 172 0.79 -7.99 13.79
CA LEU A 172 2.24 -8.26 13.73
C LEU A 172 2.58 -9.75 13.83
N ARG A 173 1.77 -10.53 14.52
CA ARG A 173 1.99 -11.98 14.75
C ARG A 173 1.25 -12.86 13.76
N ASP A 174 0.37 -12.28 12.95
CA ASP A 174 -0.42 -13.02 11.98
C ASP A 174 0.50 -13.65 10.91
N LYS A 175 0.39 -14.99 10.80
CA LYS A 175 1.11 -15.82 9.82
C LYS A 175 0.81 -15.41 8.38
N ASP A 176 -0.33 -14.78 8.15
CA ASP A 176 -0.79 -14.31 6.86
C ASP A 176 -0.37 -12.86 6.58
N SER A 177 0.45 -12.25 7.44
CA SER A 177 1.15 -10.98 7.21
C SER A 177 0.23 -9.88 6.60
N PRO A 178 -0.82 -9.45 7.31
CA PRO A 178 -1.78 -8.46 6.83
C PRO A 178 -1.15 -7.08 6.60
N LEU A 179 -0.09 -6.72 7.32
CA LEU A 179 0.61 -5.45 7.10
C LEU A 179 1.47 -5.43 5.82
N PHE A 180 1.69 -6.60 5.20
CA PHE A 180 2.51 -6.69 3.98
C PHE A 180 1.70 -6.32 2.74
N ASN A 181 2.07 -5.22 2.07
CA ASN A 181 1.50 -4.84 0.79
C ASN A 181 2.02 -5.76 -0.32
N ARG A 182 1.23 -6.79 -0.64
CA ARG A 182 1.55 -7.80 -1.66
C ARG A 182 1.54 -7.24 -3.07
N ALA A 183 0.78 -6.18 -3.32
CA ALA A 183 0.64 -5.62 -4.66
C ALA A 183 1.94 -4.94 -5.14
N ILE A 184 2.67 -4.33 -4.21
CA ILE A 184 3.87 -3.55 -4.53
C ILE A 184 5.14 -4.31 -4.11
N SER A 185 5.13 -4.97 -2.97
CA SER A 185 6.32 -5.64 -2.41
C SER A 185 6.32 -7.15 -2.62
N GLY A 186 5.20 -7.75 -3.02
CA GLY A 186 5.10 -9.17 -3.29
C GLY A 186 5.92 -9.60 -4.51
N GLN A 187 6.71 -10.66 -4.36
CA GLN A 187 7.47 -11.25 -5.46
C GLN A 187 6.93 -12.63 -5.75
N TYR A 188 6.41 -12.81 -6.97
CA TYR A 188 5.80 -14.05 -7.41
C TYR A 188 6.38 -14.43 -8.78
N PRO A 189 6.65 -15.71 -9.05
CA PRO A 189 6.88 -16.15 -10.41
C PRO A 189 5.66 -15.77 -11.27
N PRO A 190 5.81 -15.01 -12.37
CA PRO A 190 4.68 -14.59 -13.18
C PRO A 190 3.98 -15.78 -13.86
N GLY A 191 4.65 -16.92 -13.96
CA GLY A 191 4.08 -18.11 -14.60
C GLY A 191 3.70 -17.81 -16.06
N SER A 192 2.55 -18.31 -16.49
CA SER A 192 2.16 -18.24 -17.91
C SER A 192 1.79 -16.84 -18.41
N VAL A 193 1.54 -15.84 -17.54
CA VAL A 193 1.33 -14.47 -18.04
C VAL A 193 2.59 -13.89 -18.70
N PHE A 194 3.78 -14.37 -18.33
CA PHE A 194 5.04 -13.98 -18.96
C PHE A 194 5.18 -14.43 -20.42
N LYS A 195 4.35 -15.39 -20.88
CA LYS A 195 4.36 -15.86 -22.28
C LYS A 195 4.06 -14.73 -23.26
N ILE A 196 3.31 -13.70 -22.84
CA ILE A 196 3.05 -12.51 -23.65
C ILE A 196 4.36 -11.76 -23.93
N VAL A 197 5.22 -11.56 -22.92
CA VAL A 197 6.53 -10.91 -23.06
C VAL A 197 7.43 -11.72 -24.00
N THR A 198 7.46 -13.05 -23.81
CA THR A 198 8.23 -13.94 -24.70
C THR A 198 7.72 -13.90 -26.15
N ALA A 199 6.40 -13.86 -26.36
CA ALA A 199 5.80 -13.76 -27.68
C ALA A 199 6.10 -12.42 -28.37
N VAL A 200 5.91 -11.31 -27.67
CA VAL A 200 6.14 -9.96 -28.20
C VAL A 200 7.62 -9.76 -28.53
N SER A 201 8.53 -10.16 -27.64
CA SER A 201 9.98 -10.08 -27.89
C SER A 201 10.39 -10.92 -29.11
N ALA A 202 9.77 -12.09 -29.33
CA ALA A 202 10.01 -12.89 -30.52
C ALA A 202 9.55 -12.20 -31.81
N LEU A 203 8.32 -11.68 -31.82
CA LEU A 203 7.78 -10.98 -32.98
C LEU A 203 8.55 -9.69 -33.28
N GLY A 204 9.01 -8.98 -32.24
CA GLY A 204 9.86 -7.81 -32.37
C GLY A 204 11.25 -8.12 -32.93
N LYS A 205 11.80 -9.31 -32.68
CA LYS A 205 13.05 -9.79 -33.32
C LYS A 205 12.81 -10.16 -34.78
N ASN A 206 11.74 -10.91 -35.06
CA ASN A 206 11.38 -11.33 -36.41
C ASN A 206 9.89 -11.63 -36.52
N TYR A 207 9.18 -10.75 -37.23
CA TYR A 207 7.74 -10.87 -37.44
C TYR A 207 7.35 -12.17 -38.17
N SER A 208 8.23 -12.77 -38.97
CA SER A 208 7.93 -14.04 -39.67
C SER A 208 7.65 -15.20 -38.71
N LEU A 209 8.04 -15.09 -37.43
CA LEU A 209 7.75 -16.08 -36.39
C LEU A 209 6.26 -16.20 -36.06
N ILE A 210 5.43 -15.23 -36.46
CA ILE A 210 3.98 -15.29 -36.26
C ILE A 210 3.34 -16.52 -36.93
N ASN A 211 3.93 -16.98 -38.04
CA ASN A 211 3.45 -18.14 -38.81
C ASN A 211 4.17 -19.45 -38.46
N LYS A 212 5.07 -19.44 -37.46
CA LYS A 212 5.85 -20.62 -37.10
C LYS A 212 5.04 -21.54 -36.20
N SER A 213 4.93 -22.81 -36.59
CA SER A 213 4.35 -23.87 -35.77
C SER A 213 5.43 -24.72 -35.09
N PHE A 214 5.08 -25.29 -33.93
CA PHE A 214 5.86 -26.33 -33.26
C PHE A 214 4.95 -27.48 -32.83
N PHE A 215 5.47 -28.70 -32.85
CA PHE A 215 4.76 -29.86 -32.36
C PHE A 215 5.04 -30.09 -30.87
N CYS A 216 3.99 -30.11 -30.06
CA CYS A 216 4.01 -30.37 -28.63
C CYS A 216 3.50 -31.79 -28.33
N ASN A 217 4.40 -32.71 -27.98
CA ASN A 217 4.07 -34.06 -27.52
C ASN A 217 3.94 -34.16 -25.99
N GLY A 218 3.81 -33.02 -25.29
CA GLY A 218 3.74 -32.94 -23.83
C GLY A 218 5.07 -32.66 -23.13
N LYS A 219 6.21 -32.73 -23.82
CA LYS A 219 7.52 -32.31 -23.28
C LYS A 219 8.49 -31.91 -24.39
N ILE A 220 9.63 -31.35 -24.02
CA ILE A 220 10.77 -31.14 -24.91
C ILE A 220 12.05 -31.52 -24.18
N GLN A 221 12.97 -32.15 -24.89
CA GLN A 221 14.30 -32.42 -24.37
C GLN A 221 15.26 -31.29 -24.76
N ILE A 222 15.92 -30.69 -23.77
CA ILE A 222 16.94 -29.66 -23.97
C ILE A 222 18.21 -30.14 -23.28
N GLY A 223 19.22 -30.49 -24.09
CA GLY A 223 20.40 -31.21 -23.59
C GLY A 223 20.02 -32.56 -22.97
N GLU A 224 20.40 -32.77 -21.72
CA GLU A 224 20.12 -34.02 -20.99
C GLU A 224 18.85 -33.95 -20.14
N ARG A 225 18.08 -32.86 -20.20
CA ARG A 225 16.90 -32.65 -19.35
C ARG A 225 15.62 -32.56 -20.16
N ASP A 226 14.58 -33.19 -19.63
CA ASP A 226 13.21 -33.08 -20.12
C ASP A 226 12.48 -31.91 -19.44
N TYR A 227 11.82 -31.07 -20.23
CA TYR A 227 10.98 -29.96 -19.79
C TYR A 227 9.53 -30.24 -20.18
N ASN A 228 8.65 -30.37 -19.20
CA ASN A 228 7.27 -30.77 -19.41
C ASN A 228 6.36 -29.60 -19.82
N CYS A 229 5.38 -29.92 -20.65
CA CYS A 229 4.18 -29.12 -20.83
C CYS A 229 3.10 -29.60 -19.85
N TRP A 230 2.13 -28.73 -19.54
CA TRP A 230 0.99 -29.11 -18.71
C TRP A 230 0.02 -30.08 -19.41
N SER A 231 0.08 -30.16 -20.75
CA SER A 231 -0.69 -31.08 -21.58
C SER A 231 -0.01 -31.33 -22.94
N VAL A 232 -0.53 -32.28 -23.71
CA VAL A 232 -0.18 -32.53 -25.11
C VAL A 232 -1.03 -31.65 -26.01
N HIS A 233 -0.39 -30.80 -26.80
CA HIS A 233 -1.09 -29.81 -27.64
C HIS A 233 -0.99 -30.09 -29.16
N ARG A 234 -0.16 -31.04 -29.58
CA ARG A 234 0.14 -31.34 -31.00
C ARG A 234 0.69 -30.10 -31.70
N GLU A 235 0.35 -29.88 -32.96
CA GLU A 235 0.85 -28.74 -33.73
C GLU A 235 0.20 -27.45 -33.25
N GLU A 236 1.02 -26.49 -32.83
CA GLU A 236 0.60 -25.23 -32.25
C GLU A 236 1.24 -24.07 -33.02
N THR A 237 0.45 -23.07 -33.41
CA THR A 237 0.96 -21.77 -33.84
C THR A 237 1.22 -20.86 -32.63
N LEU A 238 1.80 -19.66 -32.84
CA LEU A 238 1.97 -18.69 -31.74
C LEU A 238 0.64 -18.33 -31.08
N ARG A 239 -0.41 -18.18 -31.90
CA ARG A 239 -1.75 -17.87 -31.42
C ARG A 239 -2.29 -19.01 -30.55
N ASP A 240 -2.19 -20.24 -31.03
CA ASP A 240 -2.69 -21.41 -30.30
C ASP A 240 -1.93 -21.59 -29.00
N ALA A 241 -0.60 -21.39 -29.03
CA ALA A 241 0.23 -21.52 -27.85
C ALA A 241 -0.10 -20.52 -26.75
N ILE A 242 -0.57 -19.33 -27.09
CA ILE A 242 -1.09 -18.35 -26.12
C ILE A 242 -2.46 -18.77 -25.60
N VAL A 243 -3.36 -19.21 -26.48
CA VAL A 243 -4.72 -19.67 -26.12
C VAL A 243 -4.67 -20.90 -25.20
N HIS A 244 -3.85 -21.88 -25.53
CA HIS A 244 -3.69 -23.14 -24.79
C HIS A 244 -2.57 -23.08 -23.75
N SER A 245 -1.87 -21.94 -23.63
CA SER A 245 -0.74 -21.80 -22.71
C SER A 245 0.30 -22.92 -22.89
N CYS A 246 0.71 -23.22 -24.12
CA CYS A 246 1.60 -24.34 -24.45
C CYS A 246 3.07 -24.06 -24.05
N ASN A 247 3.61 -24.76 -23.05
CA ASN A 247 5.00 -24.54 -22.60
C ASN A 247 6.02 -24.90 -23.67
N VAL A 248 5.84 -26.04 -24.36
CA VAL A 248 6.79 -26.53 -25.37
C VAL A 248 6.95 -25.57 -26.54
N TYR A 249 5.86 -24.92 -26.97
CA TYR A 249 5.94 -23.87 -27.97
C TYR A 249 6.84 -22.73 -27.49
N LEU A 250 6.60 -22.22 -26.27
CA LEU A 250 7.35 -21.10 -25.73
C LEU A 250 8.81 -21.46 -25.39
N TYR A 251 9.11 -22.70 -25.03
CA TYR A 251 10.50 -23.18 -24.90
C TYR A 251 11.23 -23.13 -26.24
N ASN A 252 10.63 -23.68 -27.31
CA ASN A 252 11.21 -23.59 -28.66
C ASN A 252 11.39 -22.14 -29.11
N LEU A 253 10.40 -21.28 -28.83
CA LEU A 253 10.47 -19.86 -29.16
C LEU A 253 11.64 -19.19 -28.43
N GLY A 254 11.76 -19.42 -27.12
CA GLY A 254 12.86 -18.90 -26.30
C GLY A 254 14.24 -19.35 -26.78
N LEU A 255 14.39 -20.64 -27.13
CA LEU A 255 15.64 -21.18 -27.69
C LEU A 255 16.03 -20.50 -29.02
N LEU A 256 15.05 -20.14 -29.86
CA LEU A 256 15.32 -19.47 -31.13
C LEU A 256 15.70 -17.99 -30.96
N ILE A 257 15.08 -17.29 -30.01
CA ILE A 257 15.27 -15.85 -29.86
C ILE A 257 16.45 -15.50 -28.96
N GLY A 258 16.78 -16.36 -27.99
CA GLY A 258 17.84 -16.15 -27.01
C GLY A 258 17.37 -15.32 -25.81
N PRO A 259 17.97 -15.51 -24.63
CA PRO A 259 17.58 -14.81 -23.41
C PRO A 259 17.85 -13.30 -23.47
N GLU A 260 18.84 -12.86 -24.25
CA GLU A 260 19.20 -11.44 -24.38
C GLU A 260 18.06 -10.62 -25.01
N ILE A 261 17.36 -11.22 -25.97
CA ILE A 261 16.21 -10.59 -26.63
C ILE A 261 15.03 -10.50 -25.66
N ILE A 262 14.77 -11.57 -24.90
CA ILE A 262 13.68 -11.55 -23.90
C ILE A 262 13.97 -10.51 -22.83
N ASN A 263 15.21 -10.44 -22.31
CA ASN A 263 15.59 -9.52 -21.24
C ASN A 263 15.61 -8.04 -21.66
N LYS A 264 15.72 -7.76 -22.96
CA LYS A 264 15.68 -6.38 -23.47
C LYS A 264 14.27 -5.79 -23.46
N TYR A 265 13.24 -6.63 -23.53
CA TYR A 265 11.83 -6.25 -23.49
C TYR A 265 11.31 -6.26 -22.06
#